data_AF-A0A1B6E9C3-F1
#
_entry.id   AF-A0A1B6E9C3-F1
#
_cell.length_a   1.000
_cell.length_b   1.000
_cell.length_c   1.000
_cell.angle_alpha   90.00
_cell.angle_beta   90.00
_cell.angle_gamma   90.00
#
_symmetry.space_group_name_H-M   'P 1'
#
loop_
_entity.id
_entity.type
_entity.pdbx_description
1 polymer ?
#
loop_
_entity_poly.entity_id
_entity_poly.type
_entity_poly.pdbx_seq_one_letter_code
_entity_poly.pdbx_strand_id
1 'polypeptide(L)'
;LRRAVERQREQHEAAAAEHRKRIAELDEILEWLHGHEADVKSRPLLNIDVVSVEEEQKKHKDLTKEVESYLDRVRAVQESVKHEDGLPGSLTERLSEANLLLSTLPLELEEREKYLQNNKKYREEYQALCDKLHAWVRDADIKLEADKQGVDFENIAHDLEDHKLFFSTESSIKELVSQQ
;
A
#
# COMPACT_ATOMS: atom_id res chain seq x y z
N LEU A 1 12.21 -61.27 -9.20
CA LEU A 1 10.93 -61.01 -8.50
C LEU A 1 11.15 -60.32 -7.15
N ARG A 2 11.78 -60.95 -6.14
CA ARG A 2 12.02 -60.31 -4.82
C ARG A 2 12.73 -58.94 -4.88
N ARG A 3 13.88 -58.86 -5.58
CA ARG A 3 14.61 -57.59 -5.76
C ARG A 3 13.83 -56.48 -6.49
N ALA A 4 12.89 -56.83 -7.34
CA ALA A 4 12.08 -55.85 -8.07
C ALA A 4 10.96 -55.29 -7.18
N VAL A 5 10.32 -56.15 -6.38
CA VAL A 5 9.33 -55.75 -5.36
C VAL A 5 9.98 -54.88 -4.28
N GLU A 6 11.19 -55.22 -3.86
CA GLU A 6 11.95 -54.48 -2.85
C GLU A 6 12.32 -53.07 -3.35
N ARG A 7 12.83 -52.94 -4.60
CA ARG A 7 13.06 -51.63 -5.22
C ARG A 7 11.77 -50.81 -5.38
N GLN A 8 10.67 -51.44 -5.77
CA GLN A 8 9.39 -50.76 -5.91
C GLN A 8 8.90 -50.23 -4.55
N ARG A 9 9.09 -51.02 -3.49
CA ARG A 9 8.76 -50.60 -2.12
C ARG A 9 9.64 -49.43 -1.66
N GLU A 10 10.94 -49.48 -1.90
CA GLU A 10 11.86 -48.38 -1.59
C GLU A 10 11.47 -47.09 -2.33
N GLN A 11 11.07 -47.18 -3.60
CA GLN A 11 10.59 -46.05 -4.39
C GLN A 11 9.30 -45.45 -3.82
N HIS A 12 8.33 -46.29 -3.44
CA HIS A 12 7.09 -45.83 -2.80
C HIS A 12 7.34 -45.21 -1.43
N GLU A 13 8.23 -45.78 -0.62
CA GLU A 13 8.60 -45.22 0.68
C GLU A 13 9.31 -43.86 0.54
N ALA A 14 10.19 -43.72 -0.46
CA ALA A 14 10.86 -42.46 -0.77
C ALA A 14 9.89 -41.38 -1.26
N ALA A 15 8.99 -41.71 -2.20
CA ALA A 15 7.97 -40.79 -2.67
C ALA A 15 7.04 -40.35 -1.52
N ALA A 16 6.58 -41.29 -0.69
CA ALA A 16 5.76 -40.96 0.48
C ALA A 16 6.50 -40.05 1.49
N ALA A 17 7.83 -40.17 1.63
CA ALA A 17 8.62 -39.28 2.46
C ALA A 17 8.71 -37.86 1.89
N GLU A 18 8.94 -37.73 0.59
CA GLU A 18 8.94 -36.42 -0.10
C GLU A 18 7.56 -35.75 -0.02
N HIS A 19 6.47 -36.52 -0.17
CA HIS A 19 5.12 -35.98 -0.06
C HIS A 19 4.84 -35.44 1.35
N ARG A 20 5.27 -36.16 2.40
CA ARG A 20 5.16 -35.69 3.79
C ARG A 20 5.94 -34.41 4.02
N LYS A 21 7.14 -34.30 3.46
CA LYS A 21 7.98 -33.10 3.54
C LYS A 21 7.29 -31.90 2.89
N ARG A 22 6.73 -32.07 1.70
CA ARG A 22 5.99 -31.02 0.98
C ARG A 22 4.72 -30.58 1.69
N ILE A 23 3.99 -31.53 2.30
CA ILE A 23 2.81 -31.21 3.12
C ILE A 23 3.24 -30.32 4.30
N ALA A 24 4.29 -30.71 5.03
CA ALA A 24 4.78 -29.92 6.16
C ALA A 24 5.24 -28.52 5.73
N GLU A 25 5.91 -28.41 4.58
CA GLU A 25 6.30 -27.11 4.01
C GLU A 25 5.08 -26.25 3.64
N LEU A 26 4.06 -26.83 3.02
CA LEU A 26 2.82 -26.12 2.71
C LEU A 26 2.05 -25.71 3.97
N ASP A 27 2.00 -26.56 4.99
CA ASP A 27 1.35 -26.24 6.27
C ASP A 27 2.02 -25.02 6.92
N GLU A 28 3.35 -24.97 6.96
CA GLU A 28 4.11 -23.81 7.47
C GLU A 28 3.82 -22.53 6.67
N ILE A 29 3.81 -22.63 5.34
CA ILE A 29 3.52 -21.50 4.46
C ILE A 29 2.08 -20.99 4.66
N LEU A 30 1.12 -21.90 4.70
CA LEU A 30 -0.31 -21.57 4.86
C LEU A 30 -0.59 -20.98 6.23
N GLU A 31 0.00 -21.53 7.30
CA GLU A 31 -0.12 -20.98 8.65
C GLU A 31 0.37 -19.53 8.70
N TRP A 32 1.54 -19.25 8.09
CA TRP A 32 2.07 -17.89 8.03
C TRP A 32 1.17 -16.97 7.21
N LEU A 33 0.73 -17.39 6.02
CA LEU A 33 -0.12 -16.57 5.14
C LEU A 33 -1.48 -16.25 5.78
N HIS A 34 -2.13 -17.22 6.42
CA HIS A 34 -3.37 -16.98 7.16
C HIS A 34 -3.16 -16.09 8.37
N GLY A 35 -2.02 -16.22 9.06
CA GLY A 35 -1.65 -15.33 10.16
C GLY A 35 -1.56 -13.85 9.75
N HIS A 36 -1.22 -13.56 8.49
CA HIS A 36 -1.04 -12.19 7.97
C HIS A 36 -2.20 -11.73 7.07
N GLU A 37 -3.20 -12.57 6.82
CA GLU A 37 -4.32 -12.27 5.94
C GLU A 37 -5.15 -11.06 6.42
N ALA A 38 -5.31 -10.93 7.74
CA ALA A 38 -5.99 -9.79 8.34
C ALA A 38 -5.22 -8.47 8.09
N ASP A 39 -3.89 -8.51 8.16
CA ASP A 39 -3.06 -7.34 7.90
C ASP A 39 -3.12 -6.96 6.43
N VAL A 40 -3.04 -7.93 5.52
CA VAL A 40 -3.15 -7.70 4.07
C VAL A 40 -4.47 -7.00 3.72
N LYS A 41 -5.59 -7.46 4.29
CA LYS A 41 -6.94 -6.91 4.06
C LYS A 41 -7.24 -5.64 4.87
N SER A 42 -6.35 -5.25 5.78
CA SER A 42 -6.59 -4.11 6.66
C SER A 42 -6.49 -2.78 5.93
N ARG A 43 -7.26 -1.81 6.41
CA ARG A 43 -7.11 -0.39 6.06
C ARG A 43 -6.59 0.34 7.29
N PRO A 44 -5.27 0.64 7.36
CA PRO A 44 -4.71 1.28 8.55
C PRO A 44 -5.31 2.67 8.75
N LEU A 45 -5.41 3.09 10.00
CA LEU A 45 -5.81 4.45 10.34
C LEU A 45 -4.65 5.40 10.04
N LEU A 46 -4.95 6.49 9.34
CA LEU A 46 -3.97 7.45 8.85
C LEU A 46 -4.22 8.81 9.50
N ASN A 47 -3.15 9.47 9.97
CA ASN A 47 -3.24 10.85 10.49
C ASN A 47 -3.41 11.85 9.34
N ILE A 48 -3.58 13.13 9.67
CA ILE A 48 -3.79 14.20 8.66
C ILE A 48 -2.51 14.45 7.84
N ASP A 49 -1.34 14.27 8.45
CA ASP A 49 -0.06 14.54 7.80
C ASP A 49 0.31 13.47 6.75
N VAL A 50 1.07 13.90 5.75
CA VAL A 50 1.57 13.03 4.67
C VAL A 50 2.51 11.95 5.22
N VAL A 51 3.30 12.27 6.25
CA VAL A 51 4.33 11.38 6.83
C VAL A 51 3.72 10.09 7.37
N SER A 52 2.56 10.17 8.04
CA SER A 52 1.81 9.00 8.51
C SER A 52 1.46 8.03 7.38
N VAL A 53 1.14 8.53 6.19
CA VAL A 53 0.87 7.67 5.03
C VAL A 53 2.15 7.07 4.47
N GLU A 54 3.25 7.82 4.46
CA GLU A 54 4.55 7.32 4.00
C GLU A 54 5.10 6.20 4.89
N GLU A 55 4.90 6.30 6.20
CA GLU A 55 5.22 5.25 7.16
C GLU A 55 4.43 3.97 6.88
N GLU A 56 3.11 4.09 6.65
CA GLU A 56 2.25 2.95 6.30
C GLU A 56 2.57 2.39 4.91
N GLN A 57 2.96 3.23 3.93
CA GLN A 57 3.44 2.77 2.63
C GLN A 57 4.72 1.96 2.75
N LYS A 58 5.64 2.35 3.64
CA LYS A 58 6.85 1.59 3.92
C LYS A 58 6.52 0.23 4.53
N LYS A 59 5.67 0.19 5.57
CA LYS A 59 5.22 -1.07 6.18
C LYS A 59 4.53 -1.97 5.18
N HIS A 60 3.66 -1.41 4.33
CA HIS A 60 2.98 -2.14 3.27
C HIS A 60 3.97 -2.73 2.27
N LYS A 61 4.98 -1.97 1.84
CA LYS A 61 6.02 -2.46 0.93
C LYS A 61 6.80 -3.65 1.52
N ASP A 62 7.08 -3.62 2.81
CA ASP A 62 7.76 -4.72 3.48
C ASP A 62 6.84 -5.95 3.61
N LEU A 63 5.58 -5.76 3.98
CA LEU A 63 4.56 -6.82 3.98
C LEU A 63 4.39 -7.47 2.60
N THR A 64 4.30 -6.67 1.53
CA THR A 64 4.16 -7.17 0.15
C THR A 64 5.33 -8.08 -0.23
N LYS A 65 6.57 -7.68 0.08
CA LYS A 65 7.75 -8.52 -0.20
C LYS A 65 7.71 -9.84 0.58
N GLU A 66 7.31 -9.79 1.85
CA GLU A 66 7.21 -11.00 2.67
C GLU A 66 6.15 -11.94 2.10
N VAL A 67 4.94 -11.43 1.84
CA VAL A 67 3.85 -12.22 1.23
C VAL A 67 4.27 -12.80 -0.11
N GLU A 68 4.86 -12.00 -1.01
CA GLU A 68 5.38 -12.47 -2.30
C GLU A 68 6.41 -13.59 -2.13
N SER A 69 7.32 -13.49 -1.15
CA SER A 69 8.29 -14.54 -0.87
C SER A 69 7.64 -15.86 -0.46
N TYR A 70 6.56 -15.83 0.31
CA TYR A 70 5.82 -17.04 0.68
C TYR A 70 5.00 -17.59 -0.51
N LEU A 71 4.39 -16.71 -1.31
CA LEU A 71 3.70 -17.11 -2.54
C LEU A 71 4.65 -17.75 -3.56
N ASP A 72 5.89 -17.27 -3.67
CA ASP A 72 6.91 -17.88 -4.53
C ASP A 72 7.33 -19.27 -4.02
N ARG A 73 7.38 -19.49 -2.70
CA ARG A 73 7.56 -20.85 -2.13
C ARG A 73 6.41 -21.77 -2.51
N VAL A 74 5.15 -21.29 -2.47
CA VAL A 74 3.99 -22.08 -2.95
C VAL A 74 4.19 -22.47 -4.41
N ARG A 75 4.57 -21.52 -5.29
CA ARG A 75 4.82 -21.79 -6.72
C ARG A 75 5.92 -22.83 -6.92
N ALA A 76 6.99 -22.77 -6.11
CA ALA A 76 8.05 -23.77 -6.15
C ALA A 76 7.56 -25.17 -5.79
N VAL A 77 6.72 -25.29 -4.75
CA VAL A 77 6.10 -26.57 -4.39
C VAL A 77 5.19 -27.07 -5.53
N GLN A 78 4.37 -26.19 -6.12
CA GLN A 78 3.49 -26.52 -7.25
C GLN A 78 4.27 -27.06 -8.46
N GLU A 79 5.36 -26.40 -8.84
CA GLU A 79 6.15 -26.85 -9.98
C GLU A 79 6.82 -28.21 -9.68
N SER A 80 7.20 -28.46 -8.42
CA SER A 80 7.81 -29.73 -8.02
C SER A 80 6.87 -30.95 -8.11
N VAL A 81 5.55 -30.74 -8.06
CA VAL A 81 4.52 -31.81 -8.09
C VAL A 81 3.76 -31.89 -9.41
N LYS A 82 3.98 -30.94 -10.33
CA LYS A 82 3.19 -30.73 -11.55
C LYS A 82 3.11 -31.94 -12.49
N HIS A 83 4.14 -32.76 -12.49
CA HIS A 83 4.26 -33.95 -13.35
C HIS A 83 4.15 -35.26 -12.56
N GLU A 84 3.76 -35.20 -11.28
CA GLU A 84 3.60 -36.38 -10.45
C GLU A 84 2.15 -36.90 -10.53
N ASP A 85 2.02 -38.17 -10.94
CA ASP A 85 0.74 -38.86 -10.93
C ASP A 85 0.43 -39.43 -9.53
N GLY A 86 -0.83 -39.27 -9.09
CA GLY A 86 -1.30 -39.90 -7.85
C GLY A 86 -0.89 -39.18 -6.57
N LEU A 87 -0.98 -37.84 -6.56
CA LEU A 87 -0.76 -37.05 -5.34
C LEU A 87 -1.72 -37.47 -4.20
N PRO A 88 -1.24 -37.51 -2.95
CA PRO A 88 -2.08 -37.76 -1.78
C PRO A 88 -3.16 -36.69 -1.64
N GLY A 89 -4.36 -37.09 -1.20
CA GLY A 89 -5.50 -36.17 -1.05
C GLY A 89 -5.19 -34.95 -0.18
N SER A 90 -4.42 -35.13 0.91
CA SER A 90 -4.00 -34.04 1.78
C SER A 90 -3.10 -33.03 1.07
N LEU A 91 -2.18 -33.48 0.21
CA LEU A 91 -1.32 -32.60 -0.57
C LEU A 91 -2.15 -31.82 -1.62
N THR A 92 -3.10 -32.48 -2.27
CA THR A 92 -4.03 -31.85 -3.22
C THR A 92 -4.91 -30.79 -2.57
N GLU A 93 -5.40 -31.04 -1.36
CA GLU A 93 -6.19 -30.09 -0.57
C GLU A 93 -5.38 -28.83 -0.23
N ARG A 94 -4.17 -29.00 0.32
CA ARG A 94 -3.26 -27.90 0.64
C ARG A 94 -2.86 -27.08 -0.59
N LEU A 95 -2.62 -27.73 -1.72
CA LEU A 95 -2.33 -27.03 -2.98
C LEU A 95 -3.53 -26.22 -3.48
N SER A 96 -4.75 -26.72 -3.25
CA SER A 96 -5.99 -26.03 -3.63
C SER A 96 -6.22 -24.78 -2.75
N GLU A 97 -5.99 -24.91 -1.44
CA GLU A 97 -5.99 -23.80 -0.48
C GLU A 97 -4.92 -22.75 -0.84
N ALA A 98 -3.69 -23.19 -1.10
CA ALA A 98 -2.59 -22.29 -1.50
C ALA A 98 -2.85 -21.59 -2.84
N ASN A 99 -3.55 -22.25 -3.78
CA ASN A 99 -3.99 -21.64 -5.04
C ASN A 99 -5.01 -20.51 -4.82
N LEU A 100 -5.92 -20.67 -3.86
CA LEU A 100 -6.85 -19.62 -3.49
C LEU A 100 -6.08 -18.38 -2.99
N LEU A 101 -5.12 -18.58 -2.08
CA LEU A 101 -4.29 -17.48 -1.56
C LEU A 101 -3.43 -16.83 -2.66
N LEU A 102 -2.86 -17.62 -3.57
CA LEU A 102 -2.11 -17.13 -4.74
C LEU A 102 -2.91 -16.19 -5.63
N SER A 103 -4.22 -16.41 -5.75
CA SER A 103 -5.10 -15.58 -6.59
C SER A 103 -5.72 -14.40 -5.84
N THR A 104 -5.79 -14.45 -4.51
CA THR A 104 -6.51 -13.45 -3.70
C THR A 104 -5.58 -12.46 -3.03
N LEU A 105 -4.50 -12.90 -2.37
CA LEU A 105 -3.61 -12.01 -1.61
C LEU A 105 -2.95 -10.92 -2.47
N PRO A 106 -2.50 -11.18 -3.71
CA PRO A 106 -1.95 -10.12 -4.55
C PRO A 106 -2.96 -9.00 -4.86
N LEU A 107 -4.24 -9.35 -5.06
CA LEU A 107 -5.30 -8.38 -5.33
C LEU A 107 -5.58 -7.53 -4.09
N GLU A 108 -5.66 -8.14 -2.91
CA GLU A 108 -5.86 -7.44 -1.64
C GLU A 108 -4.69 -6.48 -1.33
N LEU A 109 -3.46 -6.89 -1.63
CA LEU A 109 -2.28 -6.03 -1.52
C LEU A 109 -2.37 -4.83 -2.48
N GLU A 110 -2.79 -5.03 -3.74
CA GLU A 110 -2.99 -3.95 -4.71
C GLU A 110 -4.09 -2.98 -4.26
N GLU A 111 -5.19 -3.49 -3.70
CA GLU A 111 -6.26 -2.66 -3.15
C GLU A 111 -5.78 -1.80 -1.97
N ARG A 112 -5.00 -2.41 -1.07
CA ARG A 112 -4.37 -1.68 0.05
C ARG A 112 -3.37 -0.64 -0.45
N GLU A 113 -2.57 -0.95 -1.46
CA GLU A 113 -1.64 0.01 -2.07
C GLU A 113 -2.40 1.20 -2.63
N LYS A 114 -3.46 0.95 -3.42
CA LYS A 114 -4.30 2.00 -4.01
C LYS A 114 -4.95 2.87 -2.94
N TYR A 115 -5.42 2.28 -1.84
CA TYR A 115 -5.91 3.02 -0.69
C TYR A 115 -4.86 3.99 -0.13
N LEU A 116 -3.63 3.52 0.10
CA LEU A 116 -2.54 4.34 0.63
C LEU A 116 -2.11 5.44 -0.36
N GLN A 117 -1.99 5.13 -1.65
CA GLN A 117 -1.65 6.09 -2.70
C GLN A 117 -2.68 7.22 -2.80
N ASN A 118 -3.98 6.88 -2.81
CA ASN A 118 -5.05 7.89 -2.83
C ASN A 118 -5.01 8.77 -1.58
N ASN A 119 -4.80 8.17 -0.42
CA ASN A 119 -4.72 8.91 0.84
C ASN A 119 -3.52 9.84 0.91
N LYS A 120 -2.37 9.45 0.33
CA LYS A 120 -1.21 10.33 0.20
C LYS A 120 -1.55 11.53 -0.67
N LYS A 121 -2.10 11.28 -1.85
CA LYS A 121 -2.51 12.32 -2.81
C LYS A 121 -3.45 13.34 -2.16
N TYR A 122 -4.50 12.90 -1.46
CA TYR A 122 -5.44 13.83 -0.81
C TYR A 122 -4.78 14.72 0.23
N ARG A 123 -3.77 14.21 0.95
CA ARG A 123 -3.04 14.99 1.95
C ARG A 123 -2.07 15.98 1.33
N GLU A 124 -1.40 15.58 0.25
CA GLU A 124 -0.56 16.49 -0.54
C GLU A 124 -1.38 17.61 -1.15
N GLU A 125 -2.56 17.30 -1.71
CA GLU A 125 -3.51 18.29 -2.23
C GLU A 125 -3.99 19.23 -1.12
N TYR A 126 -4.39 18.69 0.03
CA TYR A 126 -4.80 19.48 1.19
C TYR A 126 -3.67 20.39 1.68
N GLN A 127 -2.46 19.87 1.83
CA GLN A 127 -1.30 20.65 2.27
C GLN A 127 -1.01 21.80 1.29
N ALA A 128 -1.07 21.55 -0.01
CA ALA A 128 -0.88 22.58 -1.02
C ALA A 128 -1.94 23.68 -0.95
N LEU A 129 -3.21 23.33 -0.68
CA LEU A 129 -4.28 24.30 -0.48
C LEU A 129 -4.05 25.14 0.79
N CYS A 130 -3.65 24.51 1.89
CA CYS A 130 -3.29 25.20 3.13
C CYS A 130 -2.10 26.15 2.92
N ASP A 131 -1.05 25.71 2.23
CA ASP A 131 0.12 26.54 1.97
C ASP A 131 -0.22 27.76 1.12
N LYS A 132 -1.08 27.58 0.09
CA LYS A 132 -1.57 28.68 -0.74
C LYS A 132 -2.38 29.69 0.08
N LEU A 133 -3.28 29.21 0.94
CA LEU A 133 -4.07 30.06 1.82
C LEU A 133 -3.18 30.83 2.81
N HIS A 134 -2.27 30.13 3.50
CA HIS A 134 -1.36 30.76 4.46
C HIS A 134 -0.42 31.76 3.80
N ALA A 135 0.07 31.49 2.59
CA ALA A 135 0.87 32.44 1.84
C ALA A 135 0.07 33.72 1.54
N TRP A 136 -1.14 33.58 1.01
CA TRP A 136 -2.01 34.71 0.72
C TRP A 136 -2.34 35.54 1.97
N VAL A 137 -2.66 34.88 3.10
CA VAL A 137 -2.93 35.57 4.38
C VAL A 137 -1.70 36.35 4.84
N ARG A 138 -0.50 35.77 4.79
CA ARG A 138 0.74 36.48 5.15
C ARG A 138 0.99 37.69 4.27
N ASP A 139 0.79 37.57 2.96
CA ASP A 139 0.97 38.68 2.02
C ASP A 139 -0.08 39.78 2.25
N ALA A 140 -1.32 39.40 2.59
CA ALA A 140 -2.38 40.32 2.96
C ALA A 140 -2.00 41.10 4.24
N ASP A 141 -1.51 40.41 5.27
CA ASP A 141 -1.06 41.04 6.52
C ASP A 141 0.08 42.02 6.24
N ILE A 142 1.10 41.62 5.48
CA ILE A 142 2.24 42.50 5.13
C ILE A 142 1.76 43.77 4.42
N LYS A 143 0.84 43.63 3.44
CA LYS A 143 0.28 44.77 2.71
C LYS A 143 -0.55 45.69 3.60
N LEU A 144 -1.36 45.14 4.50
CA LEU A 144 -2.16 45.94 5.44
C LEU A 144 -1.30 46.62 6.51
N GLU A 145 -0.12 46.09 6.81
CA GLU A 145 0.81 46.68 7.76
C GLU A 145 1.77 47.73 7.16
N ALA A 146 1.87 47.82 5.83
CA ALA A 146 2.81 48.72 5.14
C ALA A 146 2.62 50.20 5.53
N ASP A 147 1.38 50.65 5.73
CA ASP A 147 1.05 52.04 6.04
C ASP A 147 1.28 52.41 7.52
N LYS A 148 1.66 51.46 8.38
CA LYS A 148 1.89 51.71 9.82
C LYS A 148 3.06 52.66 10.07
N GLN A 149 3.95 52.85 9.09
CA GLN A 149 5.10 53.76 9.20
C GLN A 149 4.84 55.16 8.63
N GLY A 150 3.62 55.43 8.15
CA GLY A 150 3.22 56.69 7.51
C GLY A 150 2.78 56.47 6.07
N VAL A 151 1.99 57.41 5.54
CA VAL A 151 1.45 57.35 4.17
C VAL A 151 2.38 58.11 3.22
N ASP A 152 2.87 57.43 2.18
CA ASP A 152 3.59 58.07 1.09
C ASP A 152 2.61 58.68 0.08
N PHE A 153 2.29 59.96 0.24
CA PHE A 153 1.36 60.66 -0.64
C PHE A 153 1.86 60.80 -2.09
N GLU A 154 3.16 60.62 -2.36
CA GLU A 154 3.70 60.67 -3.72
C GLU A 154 3.35 59.38 -4.49
N ASN A 155 3.32 58.25 -3.80
CA ASN A 155 3.06 56.92 -4.38
C ASN A 155 1.67 56.34 -4.07
N ILE A 156 0.83 57.04 -3.29
CA ILE A 156 -0.48 56.57 -2.81
C ILE A 156 -1.42 56.01 -3.90
N ALA A 157 -1.38 56.56 -5.12
CA ALA A 157 -2.21 56.07 -6.21
C ALA A 157 -1.77 54.68 -6.69
N HIS A 158 -0.46 54.44 -6.73
CA HIS A 158 0.13 53.16 -7.08
C HIS A 158 -0.11 52.13 -5.97
N ASP A 159 0.12 52.50 -4.71
CA ASP A 159 -0.11 51.61 -3.57
C ASP A 159 -1.59 51.16 -3.50
N LEU A 160 -2.52 52.08 -3.78
CA LEU A 160 -3.95 51.77 -3.81
C LEU A 160 -4.34 50.89 -5.00
N GLU A 161 -3.68 51.01 -6.15
CA GLU A 161 -3.86 50.12 -7.29
C GLU A 161 -3.34 48.71 -6.99
N ASP A 162 -2.15 48.60 -6.39
CA ASP A 162 -1.55 47.34 -5.96
C ASP A 162 -2.38 46.62 -4.90
N HIS A 163 -2.97 47.36 -3.97
CA HIS A 163 -3.92 46.82 -2.99
C HIS A 163 -5.17 46.27 -3.69
N LYS A 164 -5.79 47.05 -4.58
CA LYS A 164 -6.98 46.60 -5.33
C LYS A 164 -6.69 45.35 -6.13
N LEU A 165 -5.54 45.30 -6.82
CA LEU A 165 -5.15 44.14 -7.61
C LEU A 165 -4.99 42.91 -6.73
N PHE A 166 -4.26 43.02 -5.61
CA PHE A 166 -4.05 41.91 -4.69
C PHE A 166 -5.37 41.41 -4.10
N PHE A 167 -6.18 42.28 -3.50
CA PHE A 167 -7.44 41.87 -2.85
C PHE A 167 -8.53 41.43 -3.82
N SER A 168 -8.43 41.76 -5.12
CA SER A 168 -9.31 41.17 -6.14
C SER A 168 -9.19 39.64 -6.24
N THR A 169 -8.08 39.07 -5.76
CA THR A 169 -7.86 37.62 -5.73
C THR A 169 -8.54 36.90 -4.56
N GLU A 170 -9.08 37.63 -3.57
CA GLU A 170 -9.68 37.07 -2.35
C GLU A 170 -10.77 36.02 -2.65
N SER A 171 -11.65 36.29 -3.61
CA SER A 171 -12.72 35.37 -4.01
C SER A 171 -12.16 34.00 -4.42
N SER A 172 -11.06 33.99 -5.19
CA SER A 172 -10.41 32.74 -5.63
C SER A 172 -9.75 31.97 -4.49
N ILE A 173 -9.33 32.66 -3.43
CA ILE A 173 -8.74 32.05 -2.23
C ILE A 173 -9.85 31.49 -1.33
N LYS A 174 -10.96 32.21 -1.19
CA LYS A 174 -12.16 31.72 -0.49
C LYS A 174 -12.71 30.44 -1.12
N GLU A 175 -12.61 30.33 -2.44
CA GLU A 175 -13.04 29.15 -3.19
C GLU A 175 -12.16 27.90 -2.94
N LEU A 176 -10.92 28.06 -2.45
CA LEU A 176 -10.02 26.93 -2.16
C LEU A 176 -10.56 26.00 -1.07
N VAL A 177 -11.41 26.51 -0.19
CA VAL A 177 -11.96 25.81 0.98
C VAL A 177 -13.46 25.57 0.87
N SER A 178 -14.11 25.94 -0.24
CA SER A 178 -15.57 25.90 -0.40
C SER A 178 -16.07 24.86 -1.40
N GLN A 179 -15.29 23.82 -1.73
CA GLN A 179 -15.81 22.75 -2.59
C GLN A 179 -16.90 21.94 -1.86
N GLN A 180 -18.15 22.20 -2.23
CA GLN A 180 -19.33 21.33 -2.12
C GLN A 180 -19.74 20.89 -3.53
#